data_AF-A0A2E4JUP8-F1
#
_entry.id   AF-A0A2E4JUP8-F1
#
_cell.length_a   1.000
_cell.length_b   1.000
_cell.length_c   1.000
_cell.angle_alpha   90.00
_cell.angle_beta   90.00
_cell.angle_gamma   90.00
#
_symmetry.space_group_name_H-M   'P 1'
#
loop_
_entity.id
_entity.type
_entity.pdbx_description
1 polymer ?
#
loop_
_entity_poly.entity_id
_entity_poly.type
_entity_poly.pdbx_seq_one_letter_code
_entity_poly.pdbx_strand_id
1 'polypeptide(L)'
;MPLEWIEYFVIMRNVMANGEDEDIVFTECPSCFEETEHQIIKKTSKGKGEDFLVRCTICENVHRIMLRPPDLVFVKTTLSDGKNSQRTDVEVDEDEVISLGDVFEHVGATWRVTRIDNSKSQPEQSLVSTDIYSMWATRTDKVVISITLTDGEISESIKMDCEPERKFSCGTIMVVDDERWRIRAIHTGKGRTLTGSRFAREIRRIYLHNPNKSRDELSSISPRKKK
;
A
#
# COMPACT_ATOMS: atom_id res chain seq x y z
N MET A 1 3.80 -5.32 19.38
CA MET A 1 4.32 -6.56 18.79
C MET A 1 4.28 -7.62 19.88
N PRO A 2 3.53 -8.71 19.69
CA PRO A 2 3.56 -9.85 20.62
C PRO A 2 5.00 -10.39 20.71
N LEU A 3 5.44 -10.80 21.90
CA LEU A 3 6.80 -11.28 22.16
C LEU A 3 7.16 -12.52 21.31
N GLU A 4 6.17 -13.30 20.87
CA GLU A 4 6.34 -14.52 20.07
C GLU A 4 6.83 -14.26 18.63
N TRP A 5 6.61 -13.06 18.08
CA TRP A 5 7.06 -12.68 16.73
C TRP A 5 8.56 -12.38 16.65
N ILE A 6 9.13 -11.80 17.72
CA ILE A 6 10.56 -11.55 17.79
C ILE A 6 11.28 -12.90 17.78
N GLU A 7 10.80 -13.88 18.54
CA GLU A 7 11.37 -15.22 18.57
C GLU A 7 11.27 -15.91 17.21
N TYR A 8 10.10 -15.91 16.55
CA TYR A 8 9.96 -16.55 15.22
C TYR A 8 10.89 -15.94 14.17
N PHE A 9 10.96 -14.60 14.08
CA PHE A 9 11.78 -13.91 13.09
C PHE A 9 13.28 -14.00 13.42
N VAL A 10 13.67 -13.94 14.70
CA VAL A 10 15.05 -14.12 15.15
C VAL A 10 15.51 -15.55 14.88
N ILE A 11 14.69 -16.56 15.18
CA ILE A 11 15.01 -17.96 14.92
C ILE A 11 15.12 -18.21 13.41
N MET A 12 14.14 -17.76 12.60
CA MET A 12 14.20 -17.92 11.14
C MET A 12 15.39 -17.19 10.51
N ARG A 13 15.71 -15.96 10.96
CA ARG A 13 16.85 -15.21 10.43
C ARG A 13 18.20 -15.84 10.82
N ASN A 14 18.29 -16.43 12.00
CA ASN A 14 19.49 -17.12 12.46
C ASN A 14 19.67 -18.49 11.79
N VAL A 15 18.57 -19.20 11.48
CA VAL A 15 18.61 -20.45 10.72
C VAL A 15 19.03 -20.22 9.25
N MET A 16 18.66 -19.09 8.63
CA MET A 16 18.97 -18.81 7.22
C MET A 16 20.30 -18.06 6.99
N ALA A 17 20.96 -17.54 8.03
CA ALA A 17 22.15 -16.69 7.88
C ALA A 17 23.48 -17.46 7.68
N ASN A 18 23.55 -18.74 8.03
CA ASN A 18 24.79 -19.51 7.93
C ASN A 18 24.77 -20.43 6.72
N GLY A 19 25.25 -19.89 5.59
CA GLY A 19 25.37 -20.59 4.31
C GLY A 19 26.39 -21.72 4.24
N GLU A 20 27.05 -22.10 5.34
CA GLU A 20 27.98 -23.23 5.42
C GLU A 20 27.90 -23.86 6.83
N ASP A 21 27.42 -25.11 6.91
CA ASP A 21 27.65 -26.13 7.96
C ASP A 21 27.63 -25.79 9.46
N GLU A 22 26.74 -24.92 9.96
CA GLU A 22 26.48 -24.87 11.42
C GLU A 22 24.98 -24.89 11.76
N ASP A 23 24.52 -26.05 12.23
CA ASP A 23 23.23 -26.34 12.85
C ASP A 23 23.11 -25.60 14.21
N ILE A 24 23.09 -24.27 14.19
CA ILE A 24 23.12 -23.41 15.39
C ILE A 24 21.98 -22.40 15.36
N VAL A 25 21.32 -22.21 16.50
CA VAL A 25 20.19 -21.29 16.69
C VAL A 25 20.33 -20.52 18.00
N PHE A 26 19.96 -19.24 18.01
CA PHE A 26 19.84 -18.45 19.23
C PHE A 26 18.39 -18.44 19.70
N THR A 27 18.18 -18.80 20.96
CA THR A 27 16.86 -18.83 21.62
C THR A 27 17.04 -18.77 23.13
N GLU A 28 15.98 -18.44 23.87
CA GLU A 28 15.99 -18.50 25.34
C GLU A 28 16.18 -19.94 25.83
N CYS A 29 17.15 -20.15 26.73
CA CYS A 29 17.34 -21.44 27.36
C CYS A 29 16.46 -21.55 28.62
N PRO A 30 15.57 -22.55 28.73
CA PRO A 30 14.69 -22.72 29.89
C PRO A 30 15.42 -23.10 31.19
N SER A 31 16.73 -23.38 31.11
CA SER A 31 17.58 -23.64 32.27
C SER A 31 18.49 -22.46 32.63
N CYS A 32 18.91 -21.65 31.66
CA CYS A 32 19.73 -20.46 31.90
C CYS A 32 18.88 -19.21 32.16
N PHE A 33 17.63 -19.18 31.68
CA PHE A 33 16.74 -18.00 31.68
C PHE A 33 17.35 -16.79 30.96
N GLU A 34 18.18 -17.06 29.94
CA GLU A 34 18.84 -16.07 29.10
C GLU A 34 18.85 -16.59 27.65
N GLU A 35 18.98 -15.68 26.67
CA GLU A 35 19.21 -16.04 25.28
C GLU A 35 20.62 -16.60 25.12
N THR A 36 20.70 -17.85 24.66
CA THR A 36 21.99 -18.52 24.44
C THR A 36 22.02 -19.19 23.08
N GLU A 37 23.23 -19.47 22.63
CA GLU A 37 23.46 -20.32 21.48
C GLU A 37 23.03 -21.77 21.77
N HIS A 38 22.39 -22.40 20.80
CA HIS A 38 21.96 -23.79 20.86
C HIS A 38 22.33 -24.55 19.60
N GLN A 39 22.84 -25.77 19.75
CA GLN A 39 23.08 -26.69 18.65
C GLN A 39 21.81 -27.47 18.31
N ILE A 40 21.45 -27.52 17.03
CA ILE A 40 20.33 -28.32 16.52
C ILE A 40 20.77 -29.78 16.46
N ILE A 41 20.13 -30.63 17.27
CA ILE A 41 20.35 -32.08 17.29
C ILE A 41 19.48 -32.77 16.24
N LYS A 42 18.23 -32.31 16.07
CA LYS A 42 17.27 -32.95 15.19
C LYS A 42 16.24 -31.95 14.68
N LYS A 43 15.95 -32.02 13.38
CA LYS A 43 14.84 -31.32 12.72
C LYS A 43 13.74 -32.33 12.39
N THR A 44 12.49 -32.02 12.72
CA THR A 44 11.33 -32.88 12.42
C THR A 44 10.20 -32.04 11.87
N SER A 45 9.83 -32.23 10.61
CA SER A 45 8.66 -31.57 10.01
C SER A 45 7.37 -32.06 10.68
N LYS A 46 6.52 -31.13 11.13
CA LYS A 46 5.26 -31.44 11.83
C LYS A 46 4.18 -30.39 11.53
N GLY A 47 3.17 -30.79 10.76
CA GLY A 47 2.12 -29.88 10.28
C GLY A 47 2.68 -28.96 9.18
N LYS A 48 2.38 -27.65 9.27
CA LYS A 48 2.93 -26.61 8.39
C LYS A 48 4.29 -26.06 8.84
N GLY A 49 4.89 -26.65 9.88
CA GLY A 49 6.14 -26.15 10.48
C GLY A 49 7.10 -27.25 10.90
N GLU A 50 8.07 -26.91 11.74
CA GLU A 50 9.20 -27.75 12.12
C GLU A 50 9.42 -27.74 13.64
N ASP A 51 9.68 -28.92 14.20
CA ASP A 51 10.16 -29.08 15.57
C ASP A 51 11.68 -29.26 15.54
N PHE A 52 12.39 -28.44 16.31
CA PHE A 52 13.84 -28.53 16.50
C PHE A 52 14.12 -29.09 17.90
N LEU A 53 14.84 -30.20 17.97
CA LEU A 53 15.48 -30.63 19.21
C LEU A 53 16.83 -29.93 19.27
N VAL A 54 17.03 -29.10 20.29
CA VAL A 54 18.22 -28.26 20.41
C VAL A 54 18.92 -28.50 21.74
N ARG A 55 20.23 -28.28 21.79
CA ARG A 55 21.07 -28.37 22.99
C ARG A 55 21.72 -27.03 23.25
N CYS A 56 21.50 -26.47 24.44
CA CYS A 56 22.19 -25.26 24.87
C CYS A 56 23.70 -25.50 24.95
N THR A 57 24.51 -24.59 24.39
CA THR A 57 25.98 -24.70 24.44
C THR A 57 26.56 -24.36 25.82
N ILE A 58 25.79 -23.66 26.68
CA ILE A 58 26.23 -23.21 28.01
C ILE A 58 25.93 -24.25 29.10
N CYS A 59 24.68 -24.72 29.19
CA CYS A 59 24.24 -25.63 30.26
C CYS A 59 23.94 -27.06 29.80
N GLU A 60 24.15 -27.35 28.51
CA GLU A 60 23.89 -28.65 27.86
C GLU A 60 22.43 -29.14 27.92
N ASN A 61 21.50 -28.33 28.43
CA ASN A 61 20.08 -28.70 28.47
C ASN A 61 19.53 -28.91 27.05
N VAL A 62 18.81 -30.02 26.87
CA VAL A 62 18.18 -30.39 25.61
C VAL A 62 16.69 -30.10 25.68
N HIS A 63 16.21 -29.23 24.80
CA HIS A 63 14.80 -28.85 24.76
C HIS A 63 14.28 -28.75 23.33
N ARG A 64 12.98 -28.49 23.18
CA ARG A 64 12.31 -28.45 21.87
C ARG A 64 11.86 -27.03 21.56
N ILE A 65 12.22 -26.55 20.39
CA ILE A 65 11.69 -25.34 19.78
C ILE A 65 10.65 -25.76 18.73
N MET A 66 9.51 -25.10 18.72
CA MET A 66 8.44 -25.33 17.75
C MET A 66 8.31 -24.11 16.86
N LEU A 67 8.64 -24.24 15.57
CA LEU A 67 8.42 -23.18 14.59
C LEU A 67 7.25 -23.56 13.71
N ARG A 68 6.16 -22.80 13.79
CA ARG A 68 5.01 -22.97 12.90
C ARG A 68 4.60 -21.59 12.41
N PRO A 69 4.33 -21.42 11.10
CA PRO A 69 3.71 -20.20 10.63
C PRO A 69 2.33 -20.06 11.27
N PRO A 70 1.88 -18.82 11.55
CA PRO A 70 0.52 -18.56 12.01
C PRO A 70 -0.49 -19.09 10.98
N ASP A 71 -1.71 -19.39 11.46
CA ASP A 71 -2.77 -19.76 10.53
C ASP A 71 -3.27 -18.53 9.76
N LEU A 72 -3.90 -18.79 8.61
CA LEU A 72 -4.41 -17.75 7.73
C LEU A 72 -5.87 -17.46 8.05
N VAL A 73 -6.23 -16.18 8.09
CA VAL A 73 -7.60 -15.70 8.20
C VAL A 73 -7.99 -14.89 6.98
N PHE A 74 -9.30 -14.87 6.70
CA PHE A 74 -9.88 -14.14 5.58
C PHE A 74 -10.63 -12.91 6.08
N VAL A 75 -10.06 -11.73 5.85
CA VAL A 75 -10.64 -10.45 6.24
C VAL A 75 -11.58 -9.94 5.14
N LYS A 76 -12.86 -9.79 5.48
CA LYS A 76 -13.89 -9.25 4.59
C LYS A 76 -13.58 -7.79 4.26
N THR A 77 -13.22 -7.55 3.00
CA THR A 77 -12.69 -6.25 2.57
C THR A 77 -13.52 -5.67 1.43
N THR A 78 -13.91 -4.40 1.58
CA THR A 78 -14.47 -3.60 0.48
C THR A 78 -13.36 -2.78 -0.16
N LEU A 79 -13.01 -3.11 -1.40
CA LEU A 79 -12.00 -2.44 -2.21
C LEU A 79 -12.67 -1.38 -3.09
N SER A 80 -12.20 -0.13 -2.99
CA SER A 80 -12.74 1.02 -3.73
C SER A 80 -11.75 1.56 -4.76
N ASP A 81 -12.08 1.46 -6.04
CA ASP A 81 -11.35 2.06 -7.17
C ASP A 81 -12.22 3.19 -7.77
N GLY A 82 -12.00 4.41 -7.27
CA GLY A 82 -12.73 5.60 -7.68
C GLY A 82 -14.24 5.51 -7.38
N LYS A 83 -15.04 5.21 -8.41
CA LYS A 83 -16.51 5.05 -8.29
C LYS A 83 -16.95 3.59 -8.17
N ASN A 84 -16.03 2.66 -8.41
CA ASN A 84 -16.31 1.24 -8.39
C ASN A 84 -15.89 0.69 -7.03
N SER A 85 -16.72 -0.15 -6.44
CA SER A 85 -16.37 -0.89 -5.23
C SER A 85 -16.72 -2.36 -5.39
N GLN A 86 -15.88 -3.21 -4.82
CA GLN A 86 -16.07 -4.66 -4.83
C GLN A 86 -15.77 -5.22 -3.44
N ARG A 87 -16.49 -6.28 -3.05
CA ARG A 87 -16.21 -7.02 -1.83
C ARG A 87 -15.39 -8.24 -2.17
N THR A 88 -14.37 -8.50 -1.37
CA THR A 88 -13.48 -9.65 -1.49
C THR A 88 -13.00 -10.07 -0.12
N ASP A 89 -12.49 -11.29 -0.03
CA ASP A 89 -11.78 -11.77 1.15
C ASP A 89 -10.27 -11.58 0.90
N VAL A 90 -9.60 -10.91 1.83
CA VAL A 90 -8.14 -10.72 1.82
C VAL A 90 -7.55 -11.72 2.79
N GLU A 91 -6.59 -12.51 2.32
CA GLU A 91 -5.84 -13.47 3.11
C GLU A 91 -4.77 -12.74 3.94
N VAL A 92 -4.75 -12.99 5.25
CA VAL A 92 -3.92 -12.30 6.25
C VAL A 92 -3.50 -13.32 7.31
N ASP A 93 -2.30 -13.18 7.89
CA ASP A 93 -1.90 -13.98 9.06
C ASP A 93 -2.78 -13.66 10.27
N GLU A 94 -3.18 -14.66 11.07
CA GLU A 94 -4.17 -14.53 12.17
C GLU A 94 -3.77 -13.58 13.31
N ASP A 95 -2.48 -13.29 13.40
CA ASP A 95 -1.82 -12.47 14.40
C ASP A 95 -1.29 -11.13 13.84
N GLU A 96 -1.50 -10.87 12.54
CA GLU A 96 -1.16 -9.60 11.92
C GLU A 96 -2.03 -8.47 12.48
N VAL A 97 -1.38 -7.35 12.83
CA VAL A 97 -2.06 -6.14 13.32
C VAL A 97 -2.23 -5.17 12.15
N ILE A 98 -3.47 -4.99 11.68
CA ILE A 98 -3.80 -4.07 10.60
C ILE A 98 -4.22 -2.72 11.17
N SER A 99 -3.67 -1.63 10.63
CA SER A 99 -3.90 -0.26 11.04
C SER A 99 -4.42 0.61 9.91
N LEU A 100 -5.09 1.71 10.27
CA LEU A 100 -5.49 2.71 9.28
C LEU A 100 -4.27 3.31 8.58
N GLY A 101 -4.34 3.37 7.26
CA GLY A 101 -3.27 3.88 6.41
C GLY A 101 -2.29 2.82 5.92
N ASP A 102 -2.35 1.58 6.43
CA ASP A 102 -1.54 0.47 5.94
C ASP A 102 -1.78 0.22 4.46
N VAL A 103 -0.73 -0.28 3.79
CA VAL A 103 -0.71 -0.46 2.35
C VAL A 103 -0.41 -1.93 2.04
N PHE A 104 -1.24 -2.54 1.20
CA PHE A 104 -1.10 -3.94 0.81
C PHE A 104 -1.38 -4.12 -0.69
N GLU A 105 -0.91 -5.25 -1.24
CA GLU A 105 -1.19 -5.63 -2.62
C GLU A 105 -2.30 -6.68 -2.67
N HIS A 106 -3.23 -6.53 -3.60
CA HIS A 106 -4.27 -7.52 -3.85
C HIS A 106 -4.73 -7.45 -5.30
N VAL A 107 -4.69 -8.60 -5.99
CA VAL A 107 -5.10 -8.77 -7.40
C VAL A 107 -4.41 -7.75 -8.33
N GLY A 108 -3.09 -7.60 -8.16
CA GLY A 108 -2.25 -6.75 -9.03
C GLY A 108 -2.46 -5.24 -8.88
N ALA A 109 -3.07 -4.80 -7.78
CA ALA A 109 -3.22 -3.39 -7.43
C ALA A 109 -2.79 -3.13 -5.99
N THR A 110 -2.32 -1.91 -5.72
CA THR A 110 -1.96 -1.47 -4.37
C THR A 110 -3.14 -0.74 -3.71
N TRP A 111 -3.46 -1.12 -2.48
CA TRP A 111 -4.60 -0.63 -1.72
C TRP A 111 -4.13 -0.05 -0.39
N ARG A 112 -4.78 1.03 0.06
CA ARG A 112 -4.57 1.62 1.38
C ARG A 112 -5.79 1.42 2.26
N VAL A 113 -5.59 0.91 3.46
CA VAL A 113 -6.64 0.77 4.48
C VAL A 113 -7.15 2.15 4.87
N THR A 114 -8.47 2.32 4.79
CA THR A 114 -9.17 3.59 5.05
C THR A 114 -10.16 3.50 6.20
N ARG A 115 -10.60 2.29 6.55
CA ARG A 115 -11.47 2.01 7.69
C ARG A 115 -11.35 0.56 8.11
N ILE A 116 -11.41 0.30 9.40
CA ILE A 116 -11.47 -1.03 10.01
C ILE A 116 -12.59 -0.98 11.04
N ASP A 117 -13.51 -1.93 10.99
CA ASP A 117 -14.58 -2.06 11.97
C ASP A 117 -14.43 -3.37 12.77
N ASN A 118 -14.65 -3.26 14.08
CA ASN A 118 -14.74 -4.41 14.98
C ASN A 118 -16.09 -5.15 14.86
N SER A 119 -16.28 -6.24 15.60
CA SER A 119 -17.52 -7.03 15.61
C SER A 119 -18.80 -6.25 15.98
N LYS A 120 -18.68 -5.06 16.59
CA LYS A 120 -19.79 -4.16 16.91
C LYS A 120 -20.02 -3.10 15.83
N SER A 121 -19.37 -3.23 14.67
CA SER A 121 -19.39 -2.24 13.58
C SER A 121 -18.92 -0.85 14.01
N GLN A 122 -18.00 -0.79 14.99
CA GLN A 122 -17.40 0.45 15.44
C GLN A 122 -16.02 0.62 14.78
N PRO A 123 -15.70 1.83 14.29
CA PRO A 123 -14.42 2.08 13.63
C PRO A 123 -13.28 2.09 14.65
N GLU A 124 -12.20 1.40 14.32
CA GLU A 124 -10.98 1.30 15.11
C GLU A 124 -9.77 1.84 14.33
N GLN A 125 -8.72 2.24 15.05
CA GLN A 125 -7.46 2.67 14.43
C GLN A 125 -6.58 1.49 14.02
N SER A 126 -6.66 0.39 14.76
CA SER A 126 -5.84 -0.80 14.56
C SER A 126 -6.50 -1.99 15.26
N LEU A 127 -6.44 -3.17 14.65
CA LEU A 127 -6.95 -4.43 15.19
C LEU A 127 -6.08 -5.60 14.72
N VAL A 128 -6.01 -6.66 15.53
CA VAL A 128 -5.49 -7.96 15.07
C VAL A 128 -6.46 -8.49 14.00
N SER A 129 -5.94 -9.15 12.96
CA SER A 129 -6.70 -9.63 11.81
C SER A 129 -7.91 -10.48 12.20
N THR A 130 -7.78 -11.29 13.25
CA THR A 130 -8.86 -12.11 13.85
C THR A 130 -10.02 -11.30 14.44
N ASP A 131 -9.78 -10.06 14.88
CA ASP A 131 -10.79 -9.17 15.46
C ASP A 131 -11.47 -8.27 14.42
N ILE A 132 -11.00 -8.27 13.17
CA ILE A 132 -11.54 -7.44 12.10
C ILE A 132 -12.82 -8.05 11.55
N TYR A 133 -13.93 -7.37 11.78
CA TYR A 133 -15.22 -7.78 11.21
C TYR A 133 -15.38 -7.33 9.76
N SER A 134 -14.90 -6.13 9.43
CA SER A 134 -14.94 -5.59 8.07
C SER A 134 -13.86 -4.52 7.87
N MET A 135 -13.24 -4.53 6.69
CA MET A 135 -12.21 -3.57 6.30
C MET A 135 -12.62 -2.84 5.01
N TRP A 136 -12.18 -1.59 4.85
CA TRP A 136 -12.28 -0.84 3.60
C TRP A 136 -10.91 -0.34 3.19
N ALA A 137 -10.59 -0.52 1.91
CA ALA A 137 -9.36 0.00 1.33
C ALA A 137 -9.64 0.73 0.01
N THR A 138 -8.84 1.76 -0.26
CA THR A 138 -8.91 2.54 -1.50
C THR A 138 -7.65 2.31 -2.32
N ARG A 139 -7.81 2.15 -3.63
CA ARG A 139 -6.70 1.94 -4.56
C ARG A 139 -5.74 3.16 -4.55
N THR A 140 -4.43 2.93 -4.48
CA THR A 140 -3.42 3.99 -4.38
C THR A 140 -2.31 3.96 -5.42
N ASP A 141 -2.18 2.89 -6.20
CA ASP A 141 -1.20 2.77 -7.30
C ASP A 141 -1.50 3.68 -8.50
N LYS A 142 -2.74 4.14 -8.67
CA LYS A 142 -3.14 5.03 -9.75
C LYS A 142 -4.15 6.10 -9.31
N VAL A 143 -4.19 7.19 -10.06
CA VAL A 143 -5.17 8.27 -9.92
C VAL A 143 -5.80 8.59 -11.25
N VAL A 144 -7.11 8.86 -11.24
CA VAL A 144 -7.87 9.24 -12.43
C VAL A 144 -8.04 10.75 -12.48
N ILE A 145 -7.40 11.39 -13.45
CA ILE A 145 -7.49 12.84 -13.64
C ILE A 145 -8.46 13.16 -14.76
N SER A 146 -9.36 14.12 -14.54
CA SER A 146 -10.18 14.68 -15.64
C SER A 146 -9.38 15.70 -16.44
N ILE A 147 -9.39 15.62 -17.77
CA ILE A 147 -8.72 16.57 -18.65
C ILE A 147 -9.79 17.29 -19.47
N THR A 148 -9.70 18.62 -19.56
CA THR A 148 -10.48 19.42 -20.52
C THR A 148 -9.56 19.84 -21.65
N LEU A 149 -9.92 19.52 -22.88
CA LEU A 149 -9.24 19.93 -24.12
C LEU A 149 -10.04 21.09 -24.71
N THR A 150 -9.44 22.26 -24.85
CA THR A 150 -10.13 23.44 -25.40
C THR A 150 -9.42 23.93 -26.66
N ASP A 151 -10.11 23.86 -27.81
CA ASP A 151 -9.68 24.44 -29.07
C ASP A 151 -10.67 25.52 -29.53
N GLY A 152 -10.27 26.78 -29.41
CA GLY A 152 -11.14 27.93 -29.66
C GLY A 152 -12.38 27.89 -28.76
N GLU A 153 -13.55 27.79 -29.37
CA GLU A 153 -14.85 27.72 -28.68
C GLU A 153 -15.26 26.29 -28.29
N ILE A 154 -14.57 25.27 -28.83
CA ILE A 154 -14.90 23.87 -28.61
C ILE A 154 -14.15 23.38 -27.38
N SER A 155 -14.83 22.62 -26.52
CA SER A 155 -14.22 22.00 -25.35
C SER A 155 -14.73 20.58 -25.13
N GLU A 156 -13.79 19.65 -25.00
CA GLU A 156 -14.03 18.24 -24.75
C GLU A 156 -13.47 17.83 -23.40
N SER A 157 -14.05 16.80 -22.77
CA SER A 157 -13.61 16.32 -21.45
C SER A 157 -13.33 14.82 -21.50
N ILE A 158 -12.10 14.44 -21.16
CA ILE A 158 -11.67 13.05 -21.08
C ILE A 158 -11.18 12.71 -19.67
N LYS A 159 -10.85 11.44 -19.44
CA LYS A 159 -10.19 10.95 -18.22
C LYS A 159 -8.91 10.22 -18.58
N MET A 160 -7.90 10.36 -17.73
CA MET A 160 -6.60 9.73 -17.91
C MET A 160 -6.15 9.11 -16.58
N ASP A 161 -5.73 7.85 -16.63
CA ASP A 161 -5.09 7.16 -15.52
C ASP A 161 -3.62 7.61 -15.43
N CYS A 162 -3.14 7.88 -14.23
CA CYS A 162 -1.80 8.37 -13.96
C CYS A 162 -1.21 7.75 -12.70
N GLU A 163 0.10 7.62 -12.67
CA GLU A 163 0.81 7.38 -11.42
C GLU A 163 0.63 8.57 -10.46
N PRO A 164 0.39 8.34 -9.16
CA PRO A 164 0.17 9.39 -8.16
C PRO A 164 1.31 10.43 -8.08
N GLU A 165 2.55 9.98 -8.29
CA GLU A 165 3.77 10.79 -8.23
C GLU A 165 4.08 11.53 -9.55
N ARG A 166 3.33 11.27 -10.62
CA ARG A 166 3.52 11.99 -11.88
C ARG A 166 3.26 13.48 -11.68
N LYS A 167 4.22 14.32 -12.09
CA LYS A 167 4.15 15.77 -11.92
C LYS A 167 3.63 16.45 -13.19
N PHE A 168 2.61 17.29 -13.03
CA PHE A 168 2.07 18.13 -14.10
C PHE A 168 2.42 19.59 -13.83
N SER A 169 2.90 20.28 -14.86
CA SER A 169 3.36 21.67 -14.78
C SER A 169 2.58 22.56 -15.75
N CYS A 170 2.14 23.73 -15.28
CA CYS A 170 1.51 24.73 -16.15
C CYS A 170 2.51 25.26 -17.18
N GLY A 171 2.06 25.49 -18.42
CA GLY A 171 2.87 25.96 -19.54
C GLY A 171 3.52 24.83 -20.37
N THR A 172 3.60 23.62 -19.83
CA THR A 172 4.18 22.45 -20.50
C THR A 172 3.26 21.89 -21.57
N ILE A 173 3.85 21.26 -22.58
CA ILE A 173 3.11 20.52 -23.61
C ILE A 173 2.91 19.08 -23.15
N MET A 174 1.70 18.57 -23.34
CA MET A 174 1.30 17.19 -23.17
C MET A 174 0.76 16.66 -24.49
N VAL A 175 0.94 15.37 -24.74
CA VAL A 175 0.33 14.69 -25.89
C VAL A 175 -0.91 13.95 -25.40
N VAL A 176 -2.04 14.18 -26.08
CA VAL A 176 -3.32 13.51 -25.83
C VAL A 176 -3.87 13.13 -27.20
N ASP A 177 -4.17 11.84 -27.41
CA ASP A 177 -4.66 11.31 -28.68
C ASP A 177 -3.83 11.78 -29.90
N ASP A 178 -2.50 11.64 -29.78
CA ASP A 178 -1.49 12.08 -30.77
C ASP A 178 -1.43 13.59 -31.09
N GLU A 179 -2.23 14.41 -30.41
CA GLU A 179 -2.22 15.87 -30.55
C GLU A 179 -1.46 16.56 -29.42
N ARG A 180 -0.85 17.71 -29.72
CA ARG A 180 -0.08 18.51 -28.75
C ARG A 180 -0.98 19.53 -28.08
N TRP A 181 -0.94 19.56 -26.76
CA TRP A 181 -1.79 20.41 -25.94
C TRP A 181 -0.98 21.10 -24.84
N ARG A 182 -1.18 22.41 -24.62
CA ARG A 182 -0.50 23.16 -23.55
C ARG A 182 -1.33 23.18 -22.28
N ILE A 183 -0.72 22.80 -21.14
CA ILE A 183 -1.36 22.90 -19.82
C ILE A 183 -1.55 24.37 -19.45
N ARG A 184 -2.81 24.84 -19.40
CA ARG A 184 -3.16 26.21 -19.06
C ARG A 184 -3.42 26.41 -17.58
N ALA A 185 -4.05 25.43 -16.94
CA ALA A 185 -4.41 25.48 -15.54
C ALA A 185 -4.57 24.06 -14.96
N ILE A 186 -4.27 23.92 -13.68
CA ILE A 186 -4.45 22.71 -12.91
C ILE A 186 -5.43 23.01 -11.77
N HIS A 187 -6.42 22.15 -11.55
CA HIS A 187 -7.41 22.32 -10.49
C HIS A 187 -7.28 21.21 -9.46
N THR A 188 -7.07 21.58 -8.19
CA THR A 188 -6.83 20.66 -7.08
C THR A 188 -8.06 20.45 -6.19
N GLY A 189 -9.24 20.89 -6.65
CA GLY A 189 -10.47 20.90 -5.86
C GLY A 189 -10.59 22.09 -4.90
N LYS A 190 -9.48 22.60 -4.34
CA LYS A 190 -9.46 23.81 -3.50
C LYS A 190 -9.32 25.11 -4.29
N GLY A 191 -8.89 25.04 -5.55
CA GLY A 191 -8.66 26.21 -6.39
C GLY A 191 -7.97 25.86 -7.71
N ARG A 192 -7.72 26.87 -8.55
CA ARG A 192 -6.96 26.72 -9.80
C ARG A 192 -5.53 27.23 -9.61
N THR A 193 -4.58 26.36 -9.92
CA THR A 193 -3.17 26.67 -10.09
C THR A 193 -2.95 27.09 -11.54
N LEU A 194 -2.56 28.35 -11.74
CA LEU A 194 -2.27 28.91 -13.06
C LEU A 194 -0.78 28.92 -13.39
N THR A 195 0.07 28.73 -12.38
CA THR A 195 1.53 28.69 -12.46
C THR A 195 2.08 27.61 -11.54
N GLY A 196 3.24 27.04 -11.88
CA GLY A 196 3.86 25.97 -11.11
C GLY A 196 3.33 24.58 -11.43
N SER A 197 3.53 23.66 -10.50
CA SER A 197 3.37 22.22 -10.73
C SER A 197 2.68 21.51 -9.57
N ARG A 198 2.03 20.38 -9.86
CA ARG A 198 1.32 19.55 -8.88
C ARG A 198 1.53 18.07 -9.16
N PHE A 199 1.52 17.26 -8.11
CA PHE A 199 1.52 15.80 -8.23
C PHE A 199 0.14 15.33 -8.66
N ALA A 200 0.06 14.26 -9.44
CA ALA A 200 -1.19 13.69 -9.95
C ALA A 200 -2.21 13.45 -8.84
N ARG A 201 -1.76 12.96 -7.67
CA ARG A 201 -2.61 12.74 -6.48
C ARG A 201 -3.32 13.99 -5.95
N GLU A 202 -2.83 15.18 -6.26
CA GLU A 202 -3.39 16.46 -5.83
C GLU A 202 -4.35 17.05 -6.86
N ILE A 203 -4.43 16.47 -8.06
CA ILE A 203 -5.12 17.05 -9.21
C ILE A 203 -6.49 16.43 -9.40
N ARG A 204 -7.50 17.28 -9.45
CA ARG A 204 -8.87 16.91 -9.82
C ARG A 204 -9.13 17.10 -11.31
N ARG A 205 -8.59 18.16 -11.92
CA ARG A 205 -8.75 18.44 -13.35
C ARG A 205 -7.56 19.20 -13.94
N ILE A 206 -7.19 18.91 -15.18
CA ILE A 206 -6.23 19.68 -15.97
C ILE A 206 -6.96 20.34 -17.14
N TYR A 207 -6.67 21.61 -17.41
CA TYR A 207 -7.18 22.33 -18.56
C TYR A 207 -6.07 22.53 -19.57
N LEU A 208 -6.28 22.06 -20.80
CA LEU A 208 -5.34 22.20 -21.89
C LEU A 208 -5.91 23.06 -23.02
N HIS A 209 -5.02 23.73 -23.73
CA HIS A 209 -5.35 24.47 -24.94
C HIS A 209 -4.43 24.08 -26.10
N ASN A 210 -4.96 24.16 -27.31
CA ASN A 210 -4.17 23.97 -28.53
C ASN A 210 -3.05 25.04 -28.60
N PRO A 211 -1.75 24.67 -28.66
CA PRO A 211 -0.64 25.60 -28.66
C PRO A 211 -0.46 26.35 -29.98
N ASN A 212 -1.10 25.90 -31.07
CA ASN A 212 -0.92 26.42 -32.43
C ASN A 212 -1.86 27.59 -32.76
N LYS A 213 -2.84 27.91 -31.91
CA LYS A 213 -3.58 29.18 -32.01
C LYS A 213 -2.82 30.26 -31.26
N SER A 214 -2.44 31.33 -31.99
CA SER A 214 -1.66 32.45 -31.46
C SER A 214 -2.36 33.11 -30.27
N ARG A 215 -1.54 33.71 -29.40
CA ARG A 215 -1.95 34.43 -28.18
C ARG A 215 -2.95 35.57 -28.42
N ASP A 216 -3.15 35.98 -29.67
CA ASP A 216 -3.94 37.15 -30.07
C ASP A 216 -5.46 36.93 -30.07
N GLU A 217 -5.95 35.69 -30.11
CA GLU A 217 -7.41 35.41 -30.05
C GLU A 217 -7.95 35.25 -28.61
N LEU A 218 -7.07 35.14 -27.60
CA LEU A 218 -7.45 34.89 -26.21
C LEU A 218 -7.62 36.18 -25.38
N SER A 219 -7.12 37.32 -25.85
CA SER A 219 -7.27 38.64 -25.21
C SER A 219 -8.59 39.34 -25.55
N SER A 220 -9.33 38.84 -26.56
CA SER A 220 -10.62 39.38 -27.00
C SER A 220 -11.84 38.76 -26.28
N ILE A 221 -11.65 37.78 -25.41
CA ILE A 221 -12.75 37.16 -24.65
C ILE A 221 -12.99 37.96 -23.36
N SER A 222 -13.89 38.94 -23.44
CA SER A 222 -14.43 39.66 -22.28
C SER A 222 -15.14 38.71 -21.30
N PRO A 223 -15.10 38.96 -19.97
CA PRO A 223 -15.78 38.09 -19.02
C PRO A 223 -17.31 38.16 -19.17
N ARG A 224 -17.96 37.01 -19.36
CA ARG A 224 -19.43 36.88 -19.31
C ARG A 224 -19.95 37.47 -18.00
N LYS A 225 -20.85 38.46 -18.10
CA LYS A 225 -21.62 39.00 -16.97
C LYS A 225 -22.40 37.86 -16.30
N LYS A 226 -22.22 37.72 -14.98
CA LYS A 226 -23.08 36.87 -14.16
C LYS A 226 -24.51 37.45 -14.20
N LYS A 227 -25.49 36.60 -14.52
CA LYS A 227 -26.91 36.84 -14.22
C LYS A 227 -27.14 36.61 -12.73
#